data_AF-D5ACI3-F1
#
_entry.id   AF-D5ACI3-F1
#
_cell.length_a   1.000
_cell.length_b   1.000
_cell.length_c   1.000
_cell.angle_alpha   90.00
_cell.angle_beta   90.00
_cell.angle_gamma   90.00
#
_symmetry.space_group_name_H-M   'P 1'
#
loop_
_entity.id
_entity.type
_entity.pdbx_description
1 polymer ?
#
loop_
_entity_poly.entity_id
_entity_poly.type
_entity_poly.pdbx_seq_one_letter_code
_entity_poly.pdbx_strand_id
1 'polypeptide(L)'
;MKDWKSRCQRPVKHTFMRLCLHLNSRILRPTKDALLLVLEEALTNLYGLVGGALLIDLIDFNVETGIATLRCRKSDERLIWAAAAFVTKFNDAPCQLKVLEVSPTLVPHVELDE
;
A
#
# COMPACT_ATOMS: atom_id res chain seq x y z
N MET A 1 -0.63 -25.52 -36.73
CA MET A 1 -0.67 -25.90 -35.29
C MET A 1 -0.33 -24.66 -34.48
N LYS A 2 -1.29 -24.07 -33.76
CA LYS A 2 -1.05 -22.94 -32.84
C LYS A 2 -0.91 -23.51 -31.43
N ASP A 3 0.21 -23.22 -30.78
CA ASP A 3 0.51 -23.62 -29.40
C ASP A 3 -0.55 -23.13 -28.42
N TRP A 4 -1.33 -24.07 -27.90
CA TRP A 4 -2.40 -23.84 -26.93
C TRP A 4 -1.89 -23.82 -25.47
N LYS A 5 -0.59 -24.07 -25.26
CA LYS A 5 0.01 -24.24 -23.92
C LYS A 5 0.24 -22.92 -23.15
N SER A 6 0.00 -21.76 -23.75
CA SER A 6 0.37 -20.46 -23.13
C SER A 6 -0.74 -19.79 -22.29
N ARG A 7 -1.88 -20.46 -22.02
CA ARG A 7 -3.08 -19.80 -21.43
C ARG A 7 -3.61 -20.41 -20.14
N CYS A 8 -2.74 -20.84 -19.23
CA CYS A 8 -3.14 -21.14 -17.85
C CYS A 8 -2.36 -20.31 -16.83
N GLN A 9 -2.24 -19.00 -17.03
CA GLN A 9 -1.92 -18.12 -15.91
C GLN A 9 -3.16 -18.06 -15.01
N ARG A 10 -3.05 -18.64 -13.80
CA ARG A 10 -4.09 -18.49 -12.78
C ARG A 10 -4.29 -16.99 -12.52
N PRO A 11 -5.54 -16.49 -12.44
CA PRO A 11 -5.76 -15.09 -12.13
C PRO A 11 -5.19 -14.79 -10.74
N VAL A 12 -4.18 -13.93 -10.71
CA VAL A 12 -3.57 -13.43 -9.48
C VAL A 12 -4.63 -12.63 -8.73
N LYS A 13 -5.14 -13.19 -7.63
CA LYS A 13 -6.24 -12.60 -6.85
C LYS A 13 -5.76 -11.44 -5.98
N HIS A 14 -4.50 -11.49 -5.55
CA HIS A 14 -3.89 -10.51 -4.66
C HIS A 14 -2.65 -9.90 -5.26
N THR A 15 -2.42 -8.63 -4.98
CA THR A 15 -1.20 -7.91 -5.33
C THR A 15 -0.60 -7.33 -4.06
N PHE A 16 0.70 -7.02 -4.13
CA PHE A 16 1.43 -6.39 -3.05
C PHE A 16 1.80 -4.99 -3.46
N MET A 17 1.54 -4.03 -2.59
CA MET A 17 1.86 -2.62 -2.80
C MET A 17 2.84 -2.17 -1.74
N ARG A 18 3.96 -1.62 -2.17
CA ARG A 18 4.91 -0.97 -1.28
C ARG A 18 4.63 0.51 -1.24
N LEU A 19 4.48 1.01 -0.02
CA LEU A 19 4.22 2.42 0.26
C LEU A 19 5.37 2.98 1.10
N CYS A 20 5.67 4.26 0.94
CA CYS A 20 6.57 5.00 1.81
C CYS A 20 5.83 6.18 2.43
N LEU A 21 5.78 6.20 3.76
CA LEU A 21 5.27 7.31 4.53
C LEU A 21 6.42 8.29 4.82
N HIS A 22 6.39 9.44 4.17
CA HIS A 22 7.27 10.55 4.48
C HIS A 22 6.59 11.49 5.46
N LEU A 23 7.16 11.58 6.67
CA LEU A 23 6.73 12.53 7.70
C LEU A 23 7.62 13.77 7.65
N ASN A 24 7.02 14.96 7.63
CA ASN A 24 7.78 16.21 7.72
C ASN A 24 8.25 16.49 9.16
N SER A 25 7.67 15.81 10.16
CA SER A 25 8.06 15.92 11.57
C SER A 25 8.89 14.70 12.00
N ARG A 26 10.11 14.94 12.49
CA ARG A 26 11.01 13.88 13.01
C ARG A 26 10.62 13.33 14.38
N ILE A 27 9.70 14.00 15.07
CA ILE A 27 9.29 13.65 16.44
C ILE A 27 8.24 12.53 16.42
N LEU A 28 7.52 12.41 15.31
CA LEU A 28 6.37 11.55 15.21
C LEU A 28 6.79 10.15 14.77
N ARG A 29 6.59 9.17 15.65
CA ARG A 29 6.85 7.76 15.32
C ARG A 29 5.56 7.14 14.76
N PRO A 30 5.52 6.79 13.48
CA PRO A 30 4.34 6.17 12.90
C PRO A 30 4.16 4.76 13.44
N THR A 31 2.90 4.35 13.65
CA THR A 31 2.55 2.98 14.04
C THR A 31 1.81 2.29 12.90
N LYS A 32 1.84 0.95 12.92
CA LYS A 32 1.13 0.09 11.97
C LYS A 32 -0.36 0.41 11.92
N ASP A 33 -0.99 0.51 13.09
CA ASP A 33 -2.43 0.75 13.22
C ASP A 33 -2.81 2.15 12.72
N ALA A 34 -1.99 3.16 13.01
CA ALA A 34 -2.26 4.52 12.54
C ALA A 34 -2.14 4.62 11.01
N LEU A 35 -1.21 3.90 10.38
CA LEU A 35 -1.12 3.85 8.91
C LEU A 35 -2.36 3.21 8.28
N LEU A 36 -2.83 2.10 8.84
CA LEU A 36 -4.05 1.44 8.37
C LEU A 36 -5.28 2.35 8.53
N LEU A 37 -5.41 3.02 9.68
CA LEU A 37 -6.52 3.94 9.94
C LEU A 37 -6.52 5.13 8.98
N VAL A 38 -5.35 5.71 8.70
CA VAL A 38 -5.23 6.82 7.72
C VAL A 38 -5.58 6.36 6.31
N LEU A 39 -5.20 5.13 5.92
CA LEU A 39 -5.59 4.56 4.64
C LEU A 39 -7.09 4.28 4.55
N GLU A 40 -7.68 3.72 5.60
CA GLU A 40 -9.12 3.48 5.71
C GLU A 40 -9.90 4.79 5.60
N GLU A 41 -9.46 5.83 6.31
CA GLU A 41 -10.06 7.17 6.25
C GLU A 41 -9.95 7.76 4.84
N ALA A 42 -8.77 7.71 4.21
CA ALA A 42 -8.56 8.21 2.85
C ALA A 42 -9.44 7.48 1.82
N LEU A 43 -9.55 6.15 1.94
CA LEU A 43 -10.42 5.33 1.10
C LEU A 43 -11.90 5.65 1.33
N THR A 44 -12.29 5.85 2.59
CA THR A 44 -13.66 6.24 2.95
C THR A 44 -14.01 7.61 2.39
N ASN A 45 -13.09 8.57 2.47
CA ASN A 45 -13.31 9.93 1.99
C ASN A 45 -13.45 10.01 0.46
N LEU A 46 -12.72 9.16 -0.29
CA LEU A 46 -12.77 9.17 -1.76
C LEU A 46 -13.86 8.29 -2.35
N TYR A 47 -14.12 7.13 -1.74
CA TYR A 47 -14.96 6.08 -2.31
C TYR A 47 -16.14 5.70 -1.41
N GLY A 48 -16.35 6.42 -0.31
CA GLY A 48 -17.38 6.15 0.69
C GLY A 48 -17.09 4.90 1.53
N LEU A 49 -18.10 4.45 2.29
CA LEU A 49 -17.99 3.29 3.18
C LEU A 49 -17.53 2.01 2.46
N VAL A 50 -17.83 1.88 1.16
CA VAL A 50 -17.38 0.75 0.33
C VAL A 50 -15.86 0.74 0.17
N GLY A 51 -15.25 1.93 0.04
CA GLY A 51 -13.79 2.08 0.00
C GLY A 51 -13.13 1.80 1.35
N GLY A 52 -13.71 2.30 2.44
CA GLY A 52 -13.22 2.03 3.79
C GLY A 52 -13.25 0.54 4.14
N ALA A 53 -14.23 -0.20 3.64
CA ALA A 53 -14.39 -1.63 3.89
C ALA A 53 -13.47 -2.53 3.02
N LEU A 54 -12.53 -1.97 2.25
CA LEU A 54 -11.60 -2.77 1.46
C LEU A 54 -10.70 -3.62 2.36
N LEU A 55 -10.50 -4.88 1.96
CA LEU A 55 -9.64 -5.81 2.67
C LEU A 55 -8.18 -5.54 2.33
N ILE A 56 -7.48 -4.88 3.25
CA ILE A 56 -6.07 -4.52 3.15
C ILE A 56 -5.34 -5.13 4.34
N ASP A 57 -4.34 -5.96 4.06
CA ASP A 57 -3.48 -6.52 5.09
C ASP A 57 -2.12 -5.82 5.07
N LEU A 58 -1.69 -5.28 6.19
CA LEU A 58 -0.33 -4.78 6.36
C LEU A 58 0.60 -5.95 6.68
N ILE A 59 1.40 -6.35 5.69
CA ILE A 59 2.34 -7.48 5.80
C ILE A 59 3.56 -7.07 6.63
N ASP A 60 4.10 -5.90 6.32
CA ASP A 60 5.28 -5.38 7.00
C ASP A 60 5.25 -3.85 7.07
N PHE A 61 5.89 -3.30 8.10
CA PHE A 61 6.09 -1.87 8.25
C PHE A 61 7.37 -1.59 9.02
N ASN A 62 8.33 -0.97 8.34
CA ASN A 62 9.55 -0.48 8.94
C ASN A 62 9.33 0.96 9.42
N VAL A 63 9.38 1.15 10.74
CA VAL A 63 9.14 2.45 11.38
C VAL A 63 10.28 3.45 11.12
N GLU A 64 11.50 2.96 10.90
CA GLU A 64 12.69 3.80 10.67
C GLU A 64 12.68 4.40 9.26
N THR A 65 12.34 3.59 8.26
CA THR A 65 12.28 4.04 6.84
C THR A 65 10.90 4.53 6.44
N GLY A 66 9.86 4.24 7.23
CA GLY A 66 8.46 4.51 6.90
C GLY A 66 7.92 3.65 5.76
N ILE A 67 8.62 2.59 5.37
CA ILE A 67 8.20 1.70 4.27
C ILE A 67 7.23 0.65 4.80
N ALA A 68 6.08 0.56 4.14
CA ALA A 68 5.03 -0.42 4.40
C ALA A 68 4.86 -1.34 3.18
N THR A 69 4.56 -2.61 3.44
CA THR A 69 4.12 -3.56 2.42
C THR A 69 2.69 -3.97 2.71
N LEU A 70 1.78 -3.63 1.80
CA LEU A 70 0.38 -4.00 1.85
C LEU A 70 0.10 -5.19 0.93
N ARG A 71 -0.84 -6.04 1.33
CA ARG A 71 -1.50 -7.00 0.46
C ARG A 71 -2.94 -6.55 0.26
N CYS A 72 -3.37 -6.50 -1.00
CA CYS A 72 -4.74 -6.15 -1.36
C CYS A 72 -5.22 -7.03 -2.52
N ARG A 73 -6.49 -6.93 -2.88
CA ARG A 73 -6.97 -7.57 -4.12
C ARG A 73 -6.44 -6.79 -5.31
N LYS A 74 -6.13 -7.51 -6.40
CA LYS A 74 -5.64 -6.88 -7.64
C LYS A 74 -6.63 -5.85 -8.22
N SER A 75 -7.93 -6.05 -8.01
CA SER A 75 -8.96 -5.09 -8.44
C SER A 75 -8.90 -3.75 -7.71
N ASP A 76 -8.36 -3.74 -6.50
CA ASP A 76 -8.50 -2.63 -5.55
C ASP A 76 -7.22 -1.76 -5.52
N GLU A 77 -6.15 -2.23 -6.17
CA GLU A 77 -4.84 -1.55 -6.30
C GLU A 77 -4.97 -0.08 -6.69
N ARG A 78 -5.79 0.21 -7.72
CA ARG A 78 -5.96 1.57 -8.22
C ARG A 78 -6.65 2.49 -7.22
N LEU A 79 -7.59 1.94 -6.44
CA LEU A 79 -8.31 2.69 -5.41
C LEU A 79 -7.35 3.05 -4.28
N ILE A 80 -6.53 2.09 -3.84
CA ILE A 80 -5.52 2.28 -2.80
C ILE A 80 -4.46 3.28 -3.24
N TRP A 81 -3.96 3.17 -4.48
CA TRP A 81 -2.99 4.13 -5.00
C TRP A 81 -3.56 5.55 -5.00
N ALA A 82 -4.74 5.75 -5.57
CA ALA A 82 -5.39 7.04 -5.57
C ALA A 82 -5.57 7.57 -4.14
N ALA A 83 -6.09 6.76 -3.22
CA ALA A 83 -6.27 7.15 -1.83
C ALA A 83 -4.97 7.53 -1.12
N ALA A 84 -3.89 6.77 -1.32
CA ALA A 84 -2.58 7.09 -0.77
C ALA A 84 -2.09 8.47 -1.21
N ALA A 85 -2.34 8.86 -2.47
CA ALA A 85 -1.95 10.19 -2.96
C ALA A 85 -2.73 11.35 -2.31
N PHE A 86 -3.91 11.09 -1.74
CA PHE A 86 -4.70 12.10 -1.01
C PHE A 86 -4.34 12.22 0.48
N VAL A 87 -3.52 11.30 1.00
CA VAL A 87 -3.02 11.37 2.37
C VAL A 87 -2.01 12.52 2.49
N THR A 88 -2.43 13.58 3.17
CA THR A 88 -1.63 14.81 3.36
C THR A 88 -1.30 15.09 4.81
N LYS A 89 -1.94 14.36 5.75
CA LYS A 89 -1.72 14.49 7.18
C LYS A 89 -1.67 13.12 7.84
N PHE A 90 -0.83 13.01 8.86
CA PHE A 90 -0.71 11.84 9.73
C PHE A 90 -0.53 12.34 11.16
N ASN A 91 -1.48 12.03 12.06
CA ASN A 91 -1.54 12.59 13.42
C ASN A 91 -1.34 14.12 13.44
N ASP A 92 -2.12 14.85 12.65
CA ASP A 92 -2.07 16.30 12.44
C ASP A 92 -0.77 16.89 11.87
N ALA A 93 0.27 16.07 11.68
CA ALA A 93 1.49 16.49 11.02
C ALA A 93 1.37 16.33 9.50
N PRO A 94 1.87 17.29 8.70
CA PRO A 94 1.95 17.15 7.25
C PRO A 94 2.77 15.92 6.87
N CYS A 95 2.23 15.10 5.97
CA CYS A 95 2.88 13.91 5.46
C CYS A 95 2.64 13.73 3.96
N GLN A 96 3.36 12.78 3.37
CA GLN A 96 3.11 12.28 2.03
C GLN A 96 3.20 10.76 2.05
N LEU A 97 2.21 10.08 1.48
CA LEU A 97 2.24 8.65 1.28
C LEU A 97 2.47 8.36 -0.21
N LYS A 98 3.59 7.70 -0.52
CA LYS A 98 3.99 7.41 -1.91
C LYS A 98 3.94 5.92 -2.18
N VAL A 99 3.37 5.53 -3.32
CA VAL A 99 3.50 4.16 -3.82
C VAL A 99 4.88 4.03 -4.47
N LEU A 100 5.70 3.12 -3.95
CA LEU A 100 7.04 2.83 -4.49
C LEU A 100 6.96 1.76 -5.58
N GLU A 101 6.23 0.69 -5.31
CA GLU A 101 6.20 -0.50 -6.16
C GLU A 101 4.87 -1.23 -6.03
N VAL A 102 4.41 -1.84 -7.12
CA VAL A 102 3.30 -2.80 -7.10
C VAL A 102 3.74 -4.09 -7.79
N SER A 103 3.58 -5.21 -7.09
CA SER A 103 4.06 -6.51 -7.57
C SER A 103 3.06 -7.62 -7.27
N PRO A 104 2.83 -8.57 -8.20
CA PRO A 104 1.98 -9.73 -7.96
C PRO A 104 2.59 -10.74 -6.97
N THR A 105 3.87 -10.56 -6.63
CA THR A 105 4.63 -11.44 -5.74
C THR A 105 5.24 -10.64 -4.60
N LEU A 106 5.29 -11.23 -3.40
CA LEU A 106 6.03 -10.67 -2.29
C LEU A 106 7.53 -10.84 -2.56
N VAL A 107 8.16 -9.83 -3.13
CA VAL A 107 9.61 -9.82 -3.32
C VAL A 107 10.24 -9.21 -2.07
N PRO A 108 11.09 -9.94 -1.33
CA PRO A 108 11.83 -9.36 -0.23
C PRO A 108 12.80 -8.31 -0.77
N HIS A 109 12.78 -7.12 -0.20
CA HIS A 109 13.78 -6.12 -0.54
C HIS A 109 15.10 -6.51 0.09
N VAL A 110 16.11 -6.73 -0.74
CA VAL A 110 17.50 -6.74 -0.31
C VAL A 110 17.94 -5.28 -0.41
N GLU A 111 18.16 -4.62 0.72
CA GLU A 111 18.99 -3.42 0.73
C GLU A 111 20.38 -3.87 0.30
N LEU A 112 20.76 -3.57 -0.95
CA LEU A 112 22.14 -3.67 -1.36
C LEU A 112 22.83 -2.47 -0.72
N ASP A 113 23.45 -2.70 0.45
CA ASP A 113 24.45 -1.80 1.00
C ASP A 113 25.59 -1.68 -0.04
N GLU A 114 25.77 -0.50 -0.63
CA GLU A 114 27.02 -0.09 -1.30
C GLU A 114 28.02 0.43 -0.27
#